data_AF-A0A5B7BND3-F1
#
_entry.id   AF-A0A5B7BND3-F1
#
_cell.length_a   1.000
_cell.length_b   1.000
_cell.length_c   1.000
_cell.angle_alpha   90.00
_cell.angle_beta   90.00
_cell.angle_gamma   90.00
#
_symmetry.space_group_name_H-M   'P 1'
#
loop_
_entity.id
_entity.type
_entity.pdbx_description
1 polymer ?
#
loop_
_entity_poly.entity_id
_entity_poly.type
_entity_poly.pdbx_seq_one_letter_code
_entity_poly.pdbx_strand_id
1 'polypeptide(L)'
;IATYKVCWSSGCYSSDILAAMDVAIRDGVDILSLSLGGFPLPLYMDSIAIGSFRAMEHGIAVICAAGNSGPIQSSVANEAPWIATIGASTTDRRFPAMVRLGDGKFLYGESLYPGNRIPGADKELEVVYVTGGNRGSEYCFKGSLSRAEVQGKMVVCDRGANGRAEKGQVVKEAGGAAMILANKEINLEEDSVDAHVLPATSIGFAESIQLKSYINSTRRPTAGIQFGGTVIGRSRAPAVAQFSSRGPSFTNPSIIKPDMIAPGVNIIAAWPQNLGPTGLPEDSRRVNFTVMSGTSMACPHVSGIAAMIHSAHPKWTPAAIKSAIMTTADITDHSGKPIMDGDKPAGLFAIGAGHVNPERAINPGLVYDT
;
A
#
# COMPACT_ATOMS: atom_id res chain seq x y z
N ILE A 1 -4.49 -3.15 23.91
CA ILE A 1 -3.79 -3.77 22.75
C ILE A 1 -2.91 -4.87 23.28
N ALA A 2 -3.09 -6.10 22.83
CA ALA A 2 -2.18 -7.21 23.05
C ALA A 2 -1.37 -7.46 21.77
N THR A 3 -0.07 -7.71 21.88
CA THR A 3 0.81 -7.87 20.72
C THR A 3 1.46 -9.24 20.72
N TYR A 4 1.25 -10.00 19.64
CA TYR A 4 1.82 -11.33 19.44
C TYR A 4 2.74 -11.28 18.21
N LYS A 5 4.05 -11.36 18.44
CA LYS A 5 5.04 -11.25 17.38
C LYS A 5 5.21 -12.60 16.67
N VAL A 6 4.86 -12.64 15.39
CA VAL A 6 4.94 -13.85 14.54
C VAL A 6 5.81 -13.68 13.29
N CYS A 7 6.27 -12.46 13.05
CA CYS A 7 7.08 -12.10 11.88
C CYS A 7 8.48 -11.69 12.30
N TRP A 8 9.44 -12.13 11.50
CA TRP A 8 10.87 -11.91 11.65
C TRP A 8 11.45 -11.36 10.35
N SER A 9 12.74 -11.06 10.33
CA SER A 9 13.43 -10.63 9.10
C SER A 9 13.37 -11.69 7.98
N SER A 10 13.22 -12.97 8.34
CA SER A 10 13.06 -14.10 7.41
C SER A 10 11.60 -14.36 6.98
N GLY A 11 10.64 -13.58 7.48
CA GLY A 11 9.22 -13.72 7.18
C GLY A 11 8.38 -14.15 8.38
N CYS A 12 7.13 -14.52 8.12
CA CYS A 12 6.17 -14.95 9.13
C CYS A 12 5.90 -16.45 8.95
N TYR A 13 6.33 -17.27 9.90
CA TYR A 13 6.20 -18.72 9.80
C TYR A 13 4.79 -19.17 10.21
N SER A 14 4.22 -20.14 9.48
CA SER A 14 2.88 -20.69 9.77
C SER A 14 2.77 -21.26 11.18
N SER A 15 3.84 -21.85 11.72
CA SER A 15 3.90 -22.35 13.09
C SER A 15 3.75 -21.24 14.13
N ASP A 16 4.45 -20.12 13.92
CA ASP A 16 4.44 -18.97 14.84
C ASP A 16 3.08 -18.28 14.81
N ILE A 17 2.48 -18.17 13.62
CA ILE A 17 1.13 -17.62 13.43
C ILE A 17 0.11 -18.46 14.20
N LEU A 18 0.10 -19.79 14.01
CA LEU A 18 -0.84 -20.66 14.72
C LEU A 18 -0.65 -20.61 16.24
N ALA A 19 0.60 -20.66 16.71
CA ALA A 19 0.89 -20.59 18.14
C ALA A 19 0.41 -19.27 18.76
N ALA A 20 0.61 -18.15 18.08
CA ALA A 20 0.15 -16.85 18.54
C ALA A 20 -1.38 -16.74 18.55
N MET A 21 -2.07 -17.25 17.53
CA MET A 21 -3.54 -17.25 17.50
C MET A 21 -4.11 -18.10 18.65
N ASP A 22 -3.52 -19.27 18.90
CA ASP A 22 -3.90 -20.16 20.00
C ASP A 22 -3.70 -19.50 21.38
N VAL A 23 -2.59 -18.78 21.59
CA VAL A 23 -2.39 -17.97 22.81
C VAL A 23 -3.39 -16.82 22.89
N ALA A 24 -3.60 -16.07 21.80
CA ALA A 24 -4.53 -14.94 21.79
C ALA A 24 -5.98 -15.35 22.11
N ILE A 25 -6.40 -16.53 21.64
CA ILE A 25 -7.71 -17.10 21.99
C ILE A 25 -7.79 -17.38 23.50
N ARG A 26 -6.75 -17.98 24.09
CA ARG A 26 -6.71 -18.26 25.55
C ARG A 26 -6.68 -16.99 26.38
N ASP A 27 -5.99 -15.96 25.91
CA ASP A 27 -5.92 -14.66 26.56
C ASP A 27 -7.25 -13.90 26.47
N GLY A 28 -8.21 -14.39 25.67
CA GLY A 28 -9.56 -13.85 25.59
C GLY A 28 -9.64 -12.52 24.84
N VAL A 29 -8.87 -12.35 23.76
CA VAL A 29 -8.95 -11.15 22.92
C VAL A 29 -10.30 -11.05 22.21
N ASP A 30 -10.82 -9.85 22.02
CA ASP A 30 -12.12 -9.66 21.35
C ASP A 30 -11.99 -9.68 19.81
N ILE A 31 -10.89 -9.11 19.30
CA ILE A 31 -10.64 -8.90 17.87
C ILE A 31 -9.20 -9.26 17.52
N LEU A 32 -9.02 -10.01 16.44
CA LEU A 32 -7.71 -10.33 15.87
C LEU A 32 -7.47 -9.52 14.58
N SER A 33 -6.37 -8.75 14.57
CA SER A 33 -5.93 -7.95 13.42
C SER A 33 -4.67 -8.55 12.79
N LEU A 34 -4.82 -9.17 11.61
CA LEU A 34 -3.76 -9.89 10.93
C LEU A 34 -3.44 -9.24 9.58
N SER A 35 -2.44 -8.36 9.59
CA SER A 35 -1.91 -7.71 8.39
C SER A 35 -0.88 -8.57 7.64
N LEU A 36 -1.18 -9.87 7.52
CA LEU A 36 -0.35 -10.89 6.91
C LEU A 36 -1.21 -11.87 6.10
N GLY A 37 -0.59 -12.62 5.19
CA GLY A 37 -1.28 -13.54 4.30
C GLY A 37 -0.28 -14.20 3.35
N GLY A 38 -0.58 -15.44 2.96
CA GLY A 38 0.19 -16.19 1.97
C GLY A 38 -0.54 -16.27 0.63
N PHE A 39 0.03 -17.06 -0.29
CA PHE A 39 -0.71 -17.49 -1.47
C PHE A 39 -1.95 -18.30 -1.03
N PRO A 40 -3.11 -18.17 -1.69
CA PRO A 40 -4.30 -18.92 -1.31
C PRO A 40 -4.06 -20.42 -1.41
N LEU A 41 -4.29 -21.13 -0.30
CA LEU A 41 -4.19 -22.59 -0.18
C LEU A 41 -5.57 -23.16 0.16
N PRO A 42 -5.82 -24.45 -0.10
CA PRO A 42 -7.01 -25.11 0.43
C PRO A 42 -7.15 -24.88 1.94
N LEU A 43 -8.36 -24.62 2.44
CA LEU A 43 -8.61 -24.15 3.82
C LEU A 43 -7.98 -25.04 4.91
N TYR A 44 -7.90 -26.36 4.67
CA TYR A 44 -7.30 -27.32 5.60
C TYR A 44 -5.76 -27.31 5.62
N MET A 45 -5.12 -26.56 4.71
CA MET A 45 -3.67 -26.35 4.67
C MET A 45 -3.28 -24.91 5.03
N ASP A 46 -4.23 -23.98 5.04
CA ASP A 46 -3.98 -22.58 5.38
C ASP A 46 -3.99 -22.39 6.91
N SER A 47 -2.82 -22.11 7.47
CA SER A 47 -2.65 -21.87 8.91
C SER A 47 -3.51 -20.71 9.44
N ILE A 48 -3.69 -19.65 8.65
CA ILE A 48 -4.53 -18.50 9.04
C ILE A 48 -5.99 -18.92 9.01
N ALA A 49 -6.42 -19.68 7.99
CA ALA A 49 -7.78 -20.21 7.92
C ALA A 49 -8.10 -21.13 9.12
N ILE A 50 -7.21 -22.06 9.46
CA ILE A 50 -7.37 -22.98 10.59
C ILE A 50 -7.43 -22.22 11.92
N GLY A 51 -6.47 -21.33 12.18
CA GLY A 51 -6.43 -20.56 13.42
C GLY A 51 -7.61 -19.60 13.54
N SER A 52 -8.03 -18.98 12.44
CA SER A 52 -9.17 -18.05 12.44
C SER A 52 -10.51 -18.74 12.61
N PHE A 53 -10.64 -19.99 12.12
CA PHE A 53 -11.83 -20.79 12.38
C PHE A 53 -12.01 -21.03 13.88
N ARG A 54 -10.92 -21.44 14.57
CA ARG A 54 -10.94 -21.60 16.03
C ARG A 54 -11.22 -20.28 16.75
N ALA A 55 -10.63 -19.17 16.34
CA ALA A 55 -10.93 -17.87 16.93
C ALA A 55 -12.42 -17.49 16.81
N MET A 56 -13.01 -17.69 15.62
CA MET A 56 -14.42 -17.45 15.38
C MET A 56 -15.33 -18.35 16.22
N GLU A 57 -14.99 -19.63 16.43
CA GLU A 57 -15.73 -20.54 17.33
C GLU A 57 -15.76 -20.04 18.78
N HIS A 58 -14.76 -19.25 19.17
CA HIS A 58 -14.66 -18.60 20.48
C HIS A 58 -15.24 -17.17 20.49
N GLY A 59 -15.96 -16.76 19.45
CA GLY A 59 -16.60 -15.44 19.38
C GLY A 59 -15.65 -14.29 19.02
N ILE A 60 -14.45 -14.59 18.54
CA ILE A 60 -13.41 -13.59 18.23
C ILE A 60 -13.46 -13.25 16.74
N ALA A 61 -13.65 -11.97 16.41
CA ALA A 61 -13.66 -11.55 15.01
C ALA A 61 -12.23 -11.47 14.45
N VAL A 62 -12.01 -12.04 13.26
CA VAL A 62 -10.70 -12.07 12.61
C VAL A 62 -10.72 -11.22 11.35
N ILE A 63 -9.88 -10.18 11.33
CA ILE A 63 -9.75 -9.23 10.24
C ILE A 63 -8.39 -9.42 9.61
N CYS A 64 -8.35 -9.72 8.31
CA CYS A 64 -7.11 -9.94 7.58
C CYS A 64 -6.98 -9.03 6.36
N ALA A 65 -5.74 -8.72 6.00
CA ALA A 65 -5.43 -8.00 4.76
C ALA A 65 -5.71 -8.87 3.52
N ALA A 66 -6.21 -8.28 2.43
CA ALA A 66 -6.49 -9.00 1.18
C ALA A 66 -5.24 -9.37 0.36
N GLY A 67 -4.10 -8.73 0.60
CA GLY A 67 -2.87 -8.88 -0.19
C GLY A 67 -2.62 -7.69 -1.13
N ASN A 68 -1.38 -7.60 -1.63
CA ASN A 68 -0.89 -6.47 -2.43
C ASN A 68 -0.45 -6.90 -3.85
N SER A 69 -1.10 -7.93 -4.40
CA SER A 69 -0.78 -8.51 -5.72
C SER A 69 -1.76 -8.10 -6.82
N GLY A 70 -2.56 -7.06 -6.55
CA GLY A 70 -3.45 -6.44 -7.54
C GLY A 70 -2.67 -5.69 -8.64
N PRO A 71 -3.34 -5.34 -9.74
CA PRO A 71 -4.76 -5.57 -10.03
C PRO A 71 -5.07 -6.95 -10.62
N ILE A 72 -4.11 -7.88 -10.58
CA ILE A 72 -4.25 -9.22 -11.14
C ILE A 72 -5.50 -9.88 -10.56
N GLN A 73 -6.35 -10.43 -11.42
CA GLN A 73 -7.56 -11.15 -11.01
C GLN A 73 -7.18 -12.40 -10.20
N SER A 74 -8.03 -12.78 -9.23
CA SER A 74 -7.81 -13.96 -8.37
C SER A 74 -6.47 -13.93 -7.61
N SER A 75 -6.09 -12.75 -7.13
CA SER A 75 -4.86 -12.51 -6.35
C SER A 75 -5.11 -12.29 -4.86
N VAL A 76 -6.37 -12.38 -4.42
CA VAL A 76 -6.79 -12.22 -3.03
C VAL A 76 -6.27 -13.36 -2.16
N ALA A 77 -5.81 -13.00 -0.96
CA ALA A 77 -5.42 -13.93 0.09
C ALA A 77 -6.48 -13.94 1.21
N ASN A 78 -6.29 -14.80 2.22
CA ASN A 78 -7.17 -14.89 3.39
C ASN A 78 -8.64 -15.12 2.97
N GLU A 79 -8.86 -16.11 2.12
CA GLU A 79 -10.13 -16.31 1.40
C GLU A 79 -11.22 -16.97 2.26
N ALA A 80 -10.90 -17.39 3.48
CA ALA A 80 -11.83 -18.14 4.32
C ALA A 80 -13.12 -17.34 4.61
N PRO A 81 -14.30 -17.98 4.59
CA PRO A 81 -15.59 -17.30 4.73
C PRO A 81 -15.75 -16.52 6.04
N TRP A 82 -15.22 -17.09 7.13
CA TRP A 82 -15.29 -16.55 8.49
C TRP A 82 -14.27 -15.41 8.75
N ILE A 83 -13.34 -15.16 7.83
CA ILE A 83 -12.43 -14.01 7.90
C ILE A 83 -13.08 -12.79 7.26
N ALA A 84 -12.92 -11.61 7.87
CA ALA A 84 -13.17 -10.32 7.22
C ALA A 84 -11.91 -9.89 6.45
N THR A 85 -11.93 -10.01 5.12
CA THR A 85 -10.80 -9.79 4.22
C THR A 85 -10.86 -8.40 3.61
N ILE A 86 -9.85 -7.58 3.89
CA ILE A 86 -9.89 -6.13 3.68
C ILE A 86 -8.97 -5.71 2.53
N GLY A 87 -9.57 -5.16 1.47
CA GLY A 87 -8.86 -4.49 0.39
C GLY A 87 -8.44 -3.07 0.77
N ALA A 88 -7.53 -2.48 -0.03
CA ALA A 88 -7.01 -1.15 0.21
C ALA A 88 -7.62 -0.13 -0.74
N SER A 89 -7.89 1.07 -0.21
CA SER A 89 -8.35 2.21 -0.97
C SER A 89 -7.58 3.48 -0.59
N THR A 90 -7.62 4.45 -1.50
CA THR A 90 -7.01 5.76 -1.32
C THR A 90 -7.81 6.65 -0.37
N THR A 91 -7.15 7.69 0.13
CA THR A 91 -7.79 8.82 0.80
C THR A 91 -7.75 10.04 -0.14
N ASP A 92 -8.40 11.13 0.27
CA ASP A 92 -8.38 12.40 -0.47
C ASP A 92 -7.07 13.19 -0.26
N ARG A 93 -6.12 12.63 0.50
CA ARG A 93 -4.79 13.18 0.75
C ARG A 93 -3.76 12.71 -0.28
N ARG A 94 -3.03 13.65 -0.85
CA ARG A 94 -1.93 13.46 -1.81
C ARG A 94 -0.65 14.18 -1.39
N PHE A 95 0.47 13.80 -2.00
CA PHE A 95 1.78 14.42 -1.78
C PHE A 95 2.42 14.90 -3.10
N PRO A 96 1.85 15.91 -3.81
CA PRO A 96 2.32 16.27 -5.14
C PRO A 96 3.80 16.64 -5.18
N ALA A 97 4.52 16.13 -6.18
CA ALA A 97 5.92 16.39 -6.46
C ALA A 97 6.15 16.37 -7.98
N MET A 98 5.82 17.49 -8.64
CA MET A 98 5.81 17.59 -10.10
C MET A 98 7.23 17.64 -10.67
N VAL A 99 7.48 16.91 -11.75
CA VAL A 99 8.74 17.01 -12.51
C VAL A 99 8.56 18.08 -13.58
N ARG A 100 9.30 19.18 -13.47
CA ARG A 100 9.40 20.19 -14.52
C ARG A 100 10.55 19.84 -15.45
N LEU A 101 10.23 19.45 -16.68
CA LEU A 101 11.21 19.14 -17.73
C LEU A 101 11.80 20.42 -18.32
N GLY A 102 13.00 20.34 -18.89
CA GLY A 102 13.68 21.48 -19.51
C GLY A 102 12.99 22.01 -20.78
N ASP A 103 12.02 21.28 -21.34
CA ASP A 103 11.14 21.76 -22.42
C ASP A 103 9.91 22.52 -21.90
N GLY A 104 9.80 22.71 -20.59
CA GLY A 104 8.71 23.43 -19.92
C GLY A 104 7.49 22.58 -19.57
N LYS A 105 7.44 21.31 -19.97
CA LYS A 105 6.34 20.41 -19.59
C LYS A 105 6.44 19.97 -18.14
N PHE A 106 5.28 19.65 -17.57
CA PHE A 106 5.17 19.13 -16.22
C PHE A 106 4.65 17.70 -16.26
N LEU A 107 5.31 16.81 -15.51
CA LEU A 107 4.82 15.46 -15.23
C LEU A 107 4.37 15.41 -13.78
N TYR A 108 3.17 14.88 -13.55
CA TYR A 108 2.67 14.67 -12.20
C TYR A 108 3.45 13.53 -11.53
N GLY A 109 3.74 13.72 -10.25
CA GLY A 109 4.38 12.71 -9.41
C GLY A 109 4.05 12.99 -7.95
N GLU A 110 4.44 12.07 -7.08
CA GLU A 110 4.25 12.21 -5.63
C GLU A 110 5.51 11.89 -4.83
N SER A 111 5.70 12.58 -3.71
CA SER A 111 6.88 12.43 -2.85
C SER A 111 6.64 12.85 -1.40
N LEU A 112 7.27 12.12 -0.48
CA LEU A 112 7.37 12.48 0.94
C LEU A 112 8.59 13.35 1.25
N TYR A 113 9.40 13.70 0.25
CA TYR A 113 10.59 14.49 0.48
C TYR A 113 10.21 15.91 0.92
N PRO A 114 10.79 16.46 2.00
CA PRO A 114 10.38 17.74 2.58
C PRO A 114 10.82 18.97 1.77
N GLY A 115 11.41 18.75 0.58
CA GLY A 115 11.65 19.68 -0.53
C GLY A 115 11.89 21.14 -0.13
N ASN A 116 10.80 21.88 0.04
CA ASN A 116 10.76 23.32 0.32
C ASN A 116 11.51 23.76 1.58
N ARG A 117 11.93 22.82 2.44
CA ARG A 117 12.74 23.09 3.64
C ARG A 117 14.24 22.89 3.42
N ILE A 118 14.66 22.41 2.24
CA ILE A 118 16.04 22.05 1.93
C ILE A 118 16.51 22.90 0.74
N PRO A 119 17.49 23.81 0.95
CA PRO A 119 18.03 24.64 -0.12
C PRO A 119 18.55 23.81 -1.30
N GLY A 120 18.11 24.15 -2.51
CA GLY A 120 18.56 23.49 -3.74
C GLY A 120 17.86 22.17 -4.07
N ALA A 121 16.83 21.76 -3.32
CA ALA A 121 16.06 20.56 -3.61
C ALA A 121 15.24 20.65 -4.93
N ASP A 122 14.95 21.87 -5.37
CA ASP A 122 14.22 22.21 -6.61
C ASP A 122 15.16 22.54 -7.78
N LYS A 123 16.47 22.37 -7.60
CA LYS A 123 17.48 22.68 -8.62
C LYS A 123 17.23 21.86 -9.89
N GLU A 124 17.39 22.53 -11.02
CA GLU A 124 17.40 21.86 -12.32
C GLU A 124 18.69 21.06 -12.49
N LEU A 125 18.53 19.77 -12.80
CA LEU A 125 19.60 18.80 -12.93
C LEU A 125 19.54 18.14 -14.30
N GLU A 126 20.70 17.73 -14.81
CA GLU A 126 20.74 16.83 -15.97
C GLU A 126 20.09 15.49 -15.58
N VAL A 127 19.21 14.98 -16.43
CA VAL A 127 18.50 13.73 -16.23
C VAL A 127 19.25 12.61 -16.93
N VAL A 128 19.41 11.47 -16.27
CA VAL A 128 20.00 10.28 -16.87
C VAL A 128 19.13 9.07 -16.64
N TYR A 129 18.94 8.28 -17.70
CA TYR A 129 18.31 6.98 -17.66
C TYR A 129 19.30 5.96 -18.19
N VAL A 130 20.01 5.32 -17.25
CA VAL A 130 21.07 4.36 -17.59
C VAL A 130 20.41 3.03 -17.92
N THR A 131 20.45 2.67 -19.19
CA THR A 131 19.89 1.41 -19.71
C THR A 131 20.94 0.65 -20.49
N GLY A 132 20.75 -0.66 -20.59
CA GLY A 132 21.65 -1.53 -21.33
C GLY A 132 22.73 -2.15 -20.45
N GLY A 133 23.22 -3.31 -20.91
CA GLY A 133 24.11 -4.18 -20.14
C GLY A 133 23.34 -5.12 -19.20
N ASN A 134 23.95 -6.27 -18.85
CA ASN A 134 23.33 -7.30 -18.03
C ASN A 134 23.37 -7.00 -16.52
N ARG A 135 23.37 -5.72 -16.13
CA ARG A 135 23.56 -5.27 -14.74
C ARG A 135 22.28 -4.76 -14.07
N GLY A 136 21.17 -4.62 -14.81
CA GLY A 136 19.91 -4.09 -14.29
C GLY A 136 19.99 -2.63 -13.86
N SER A 137 20.72 -1.80 -14.64
CA SER A 137 20.91 -0.38 -14.35
C SER A 137 19.61 0.41 -14.41
N GLU A 138 18.67 -0.01 -15.26
CA GLU A 138 17.33 0.54 -15.33
C GLU A 138 16.58 0.38 -14.01
N TYR A 139 16.88 -0.66 -13.24
CA TYR A 139 16.31 -0.88 -11.91
C TYR A 139 17.16 -0.29 -10.78
N CYS A 140 18.28 0.37 -11.09
CA CYS A 140 19.20 0.93 -10.09
C CYS A 140 19.63 -0.12 -9.05
N PHE A 141 20.02 -1.31 -9.51
CA PHE A 141 20.57 -2.35 -8.64
C PHE A 141 21.90 -1.93 -8.01
N LYS A 142 22.19 -2.50 -6.85
CA LYS A 142 23.46 -2.23 -6.16
C LYS A 142 24.65 -2.56 -7.07
N GLY A 143 25.52 -1.57 -7.30
CA GLY A 143 26.69 -1.70 -8.17
C GLY A 143 26.42 -1.61 -9.68
N SER A 144 25.18 -1.36 -10.11
CA SER A 144 24.85 -1.23 -11.54
C SER A 144 25.17 0.16 -12.10
N LEU A 145 25.16 1.20 -11.27
CA LEU A 145 25.36 2.60 -11.69
C LEU A 145 26.84 3.02 -11.60
N SER A 146 27.39 3.53 -12.69
CA SER A 146 28.73 4.13 -12.70
C SER A 146 28.70 5.55 -12.14
N ARG A 147 29.60 5.86 -11.22
CA ARG A 147 29.75 7.22 -10.66
C ARG A 147 29.95 8.28 -11.73
N ALA A 148 30.71 7.99 -12.78
CA ALA A 148 30.98 8.94 -13.86
C ALA A 148 29.71 9.33 -14.65
N GLU A 149 28.73 8.41 -14.74
CA GLU A 149 27.49 8.63 -15.48
C GLU A 149 26.45 9.40 -14.66
N VAL A 150 26.41 9.20 -13.34
CA VAL A 150 25.31 9.66 -12.47
C VAL A 150 25.69 10.77 -11.49
N GLN A 151 26.98 11.05 -11.27
CA GLN A 151 27.41 12.00 -10.25
C GLN A 151 26.82 13.40 -10.49
N GLY A 152 26.07 13.90 -9.50
CA GLY A 152 25.43 15.22 -9.55
C GLY A 152 24.18 15.30 -10.44
N LYS A 153 23.68 14.18 -10.95
CA LYS A 153 22.55 14.12 -11.89
C LYS A 153 21.27 13.58 -11.25
N MET A 154 20.15 13.75 -11.92
CA MET A 154 18.87 13.14 -11.58
C MET A 154 18.73 11.79 -12.29
N VAL A 155 18.68 10.70 -11.53
CA VAL A 155 18.66 9.34 -12.10
C VAL A 155 17.23 8.83 -12.20
N VAL A 156 16.84 8.32 -13.36
CA VAL A 156 15.57 7.62 -13.55
C VAL A 156 15.76 6.14 -13.24
N CYS A 157 14.94 5.61 -12.34
CA CYS A 157 14.92 4.19 -11.98
C CYS A 157 13.52 3.62 -12.23
N ASP A 158 13.44 2.50 -12.94
CA ASP A 158 12.21 1.75 -13.13
C ASP A 158 11.79 1.04 -11.83
N ARG A 159 10.49 1.07 -11.56
CA ARG A 159 9.88 0.33 -10.45
C ARG A 159 9.91 -1.18 -10.71
N GLY A 160 10.08 -1.94 -9.64
CA GLY A 160 10.12 -3.41 -9.63
C GLY A 160 11.50 -3.99 -9.35
N ALA A 161 11.56 -5.31 -9.29
CA ALA A 161 12.72 -6.18 -9.03
C ALA A 161 13.43 -6.03 -7.67
N ASN A 162 13.60 -4.82 -7.15
CA ASN A 162 14.16 -4.54 -5.82
C ASN A 162 13.40 -3.41 -5.10
N GLY A 163 13.78 -3.10 -3.86
CA GLY A 163 13.03 -2.18 -3.00
C GLY A 163 12.99 -0.75 -3.56
N ARG A 164 11.84 -0.08 -3.45
CA ARG A 164 11.68 1.30 -3.95
C ARG A 164 12.64 2.28 -3.25
N ALA A 165 12.67 2.25 -1.92
CA ALA A 165 13.60 3.06 -1.13
C ALA A 165 15.08 2.67 -1.38
N GLU A 166 15.35 1.39 -1.59
CA GLU A 166 16.69 0.85 -1.88
C GLU A 166 17.28 1.47 -3.15
N LYS A 167 16.49 1.63 -4.22
CA LYS A 167 16.91 2.32 -5.45
C LYS A 167 17.42 3.74 -5.15
N GLY A 168 16.71 4.46 -4.29
CA GLY A 168 17.12 5.80 -3.85
C GLY A 168 18.43 5.79 -3.07
N GLN A 169 18.67 4.75 -2.26
CA GLN A 169 19.95 4.55 -1.57
C GLN A 169 21.09 4.26 -2.55
N VAL A 170 20.88 3.39 -3.53
CA VAL A 170 21.89 3.08 -4.57
C VAL A 170 22.24 4.31 -5.40
N VAL A 171 21.24 5.11 -5.81
CA VAL A 171 21.48 6.37 -6.52
C VAL A 171 22.32 7.34 -5.66
N LYS A 172 22.01 7.44 -4.36
CA LYS A 172 22.79 8.26 -3.43
C LYS A 172 24.26 7.82 -3.36
N GLU A 173 24.49 6.52 -3.19
CA GLU A 173 25.82 5.93 -3.08
C GLU A 173 26.66 6.11 -4.34
N ALA A 174 26.02 6.04 -5.52
CA ALA A 174 26.67 6.30 -6.79
C ALA A 174 26.95 7.80 -7.05
N GLY A 175 26.48 8.69 -6.17
CA GLY A 175 26.70 10.14 -6.25
C GLY A 175 25.60 10.91 -7.00
N GLY A 176 24.46 10.28 -7.29
CA GLY A 176 23.29 10.95 -7.86
C GLY A 176 22.71 12.00 -6.91
N ALA A 177 22.22 13.10 -7.47
CA ALA A 177 21.68 14.23 -6.72
C ALA A 177 20.17 14.13 -6.47
N ALA A 178 19.44 13.47 -7.37
CA ALA A 178 18.00 13.26 -7.28
C ALA A 178 17.59 11.94 -7.97
N MET A 179 16.37 11.46 -7.73
CA MET A 179 15.83 10.27 -8.40
C MET A 179 14.40 10.50 -8.89
N ILE A 180 14.06 9.95 -10.06
CA ILE A 180 12.67 9.74 -10.47
C ILE A 180 12.42 8.23 -10.46
N LEU A 181 11.47 7.78 -9.65
CA LEU A 181 10.99 6.40 -9.66
C LEU A 181 9.84 6.30 -10.68
N ALA A 182 10.09 5.61 -11.79
CA ALA A 182 9.15 5.49 -12.89
C ALA A 182 8.37 4.17 -12.80
N ASN A 183 7.04 4.22 -12.73
CA ASN A 183 6.21 3.03 -12.83
C ASN A 183 6.39 2.35 -14.19
N LYS A 184 6.32 1.02 -14.21
CA LYS A 184 6.20 0.22 -15.43
C LYS A 184 4.75 -0.12 -15.72
N GLU A 185 4.49 -0.69 -16.89
CA GLU A 185 3.16 -1.15 -17.31
C GLU A 185 2.47 -2.03 -16.25
N ILE A 186 3.22 -2.94 -15.61
CA ILE A 186 2.70 -3.80 -14.54
C ILE A 186 2.26 -3.03 -13.28
N ASN A 187 2.80 -1.84 -13.05
CA ASN A 187 2.48 -0.99 -11.90
C ASN A 187 1.38 0.03 -12.21
N LEU A 188 1.11 0.30 -13.50
CA LEU A 188 0.11 1.26 -13.94
C LEU A 188 0.29 2.62 -13.23
N GLU A 189 -0.80 3.20 -12.76
CA GLU A 189 -0.86 4.51 -12.09
C GLU A 189 -0.79 4.40 -10.56
N GLU A 190 -0.09 3.38 -10.03
CA GLU A 190 0.07 3.21 -8.58
C GLU A 190 0.75 4.44 -7.94
N ASP A 191 0.12 4.94 -6.88
CA ASP A 191 0.38 6.21 -6.20
C ASP A 191 0.93 6.05 -4.77
N SER A 192 1.45 4.86 -4.45
CA SER A 192 2.14 4.61 -3.19
C SER A 192 3.45 5.40 -3.13
N VAL A 193 3.59 6.29 -2.16
CA VAL A 193 4.86 7.01 -1.91
C VAL A 193 5.71 6.30 -0.87
N ASP A 194 7.03 6.37 -1.02
CA ASP A 194 8.00 5.93 -0.01
C ASP A 194 8.85 7.10 0.46
N ALA A 195 9.39 6.96 1.67
CA ALA A 195 10.50 7.79 2.09
C ALA A 195 11.75 7.41 1.29
N HIS A 196 12.42 8.42 0.72
CA HIS A 196 13.72 8.27 0.08
C HIS A 196 14.80 9.05 0.84
N VAL A 197 16.06 8.63 0.70
CA VAL A 197 17.25 9.22 1.36
C VAL A 197 17.83 10.44 0.64
N LEU A 198 17.27 10.78 -0.53
CA LEU A 198 17.62 11.89 -1.40
C LEU A 198 16.33 12.48 -2.03
N PRO A 199 16.37 13.65 -2.68
CA PRO A 199 15.23 14.21 -3.39
C PRO A 199 14.72 13.23 -4.45
N ALA A 200 13.51 12.71 -4.27
CA ALA A 200 12.92 11.76 -5.21
C ALA A 200 11.45 12.07 -5.47
N THR A 201 10.95 11.68 -6.63
CA THR A 201 9.51 11.67 -6.94
C THR A 201 9.14 10.38 -7.66
N SER A 202 7.96 9.85 -7.35
CA SER A 202 7.38 8.69 -8.01
C SER A 202 6.37 9.16 -9.05
N ILE A 203 6.48 8.66 -10.28
CA ILE A 203 5.57 9.02 -11.38
C ILE A 203 4.82 7.79 -11.91
N GLY A 204 3.63 8.05 -12.43
CA GLY A 204 2.75 7.08 -13.08
C GLY A 204 3.34 6.49 -14.37
N PHE A 205 2.68 5.46 -14.91
CA PHE A 205 3.17 4.81 -16.12
C PHE A 205 3.02 5.73 -17.34
N ALA A 206 1.90 6.45 -17.45
CA ALA A 206 1.69 7.44 -18.50
C ALA A 206 2.78 8.53 -18.50
N GLU A 207 3.11 9.08 -17.33
CA GLU A 207 4.21 10.05 -17.19
C GLU A 207 5.57 9.43 -17.48
N SER A 208 5.78 8.15 -17.13
CA SER A 208 7.05 7.46 -17.40
C SER A 208 7.36 7.38 -18.91
N ILE A 209 6.33 7.14 -19.72
CA ILE A 209 6.46 7.10 -21.19
C ILE A 209 6.86 8.49 -21.71
N GLN A 210 6.19 9.54 -21.23
CA GLN A 210 6.49 10.91 -21.60
C GLN A 210 7.92 11.31 -21.19
N LEU A 211 8.34 10.95 -19.98
CA LEU A 211 9.70 11.19 -19.49
C LEU A 211 10.75 10.50 -20.37
N LYS A 212 10.57 9.20 -20.65
CA LYS A 212 11.51 8.43 -21.47
C LYS A 212 11.56 8.94 -22.91
N SER A 213 10.43 9.36 -23.46
CA SER A 213 10.37 10.04 -24.77
C SER A 213 11.14 11.36 -24.77
N TYR A 214 10.96 12.19 -23.73
CA TYR A 214 11.67 13.44 -23.56
C TYR A 214 13.19 13.22 -23.50
N ILE A 215 13.66 12.27 -22.67
CA ILE A 215 15.08 11.93 -22.51
C ILE A 215 15.73 11.58 -23.86
N ASN A 216 15.01 10.86 -24.73
CA ASN A 216 15.50 10.47 -26.05
C ASN A 216 15.42 11.60 -27.10
N SER A 217 14.70 12.69 -26.83
CA SER A 217 14.50 13.77 -27.80
C SER A 217 15.61 14.83 -27.77
N THR A 218 16.46 14.84 -26.74
CA THR A 218 17.53 15.83 -26.55
C THR A 218 18.83 15.18 -26.06
N ARG A 219 19.97 15.79 -26.39
CA ARG A 219 21.30 15.32 -25.93
C ARG A 219 21.60 15.67 -24.48
N ARG A 220 20.89 16.64 -23.91
CA ARG A 220 21.08 17.11 -22.53
C ARG A 220 19.72 17.32 -21.86
N PRO A 221 18.98 16.24 -21.57
CA PRO A 221 17.71 16.35 -20.87
C PRO A 221 17.95 16.91 -19.46
N THR A 222 17.09 17.83 -19.05
CA THR A 222 17.15 18.47 -17.74
C THR A 222 15.78 18.45 -17.08
N ALA A 223 15.76 18.41 -15.75
CA ALA A 223 14.51 18.49 -14.99
C ALA A 223 14.75 18.99 -13.56
N GLY A 224 13.72 19.57 -12.96
CA GLY A 224 13.66 19.88 -11.53
C GLY A 224 12.40 19.27 -10.90
N ILE A 225 12.43 19.01 -9.59
CA ILE A 225 11.27 18.51 -8.85
C ILE A 225 10.67 19.63 -8.02
N GLN A 226 9.38 19.90 -8.21
CA GLN A 226 8.62 20.88 -7.43
C GLN A 226 7.77 20.16 -6.38
N PHE A 227 8.18 20.28 -5.11
CA PHE A 227 7.50 19.64 -3.99
C PHE A 227 6.32 20.49 -3.52
N GLY A 228 5.10 19.98 -3.73
CA GLY A 228 3.85 20.64 -3.34
C GLY A 228 3.44 20.41 -1.89
N GLY A 229 4.15 19.55 -1.15
CA GLY A 229 3.79 19.17 0.21
C GLY A 229 2.51 18.34 0.27
N THR A 230 1.78 18.42 1.38
CA THR A 230 0.53 17.68 1.57
C THR A 230 -0.67 18.48 1.08
N VAL A 231 -1.52 17.84 0.28
CA VAL A 231 -2.80 18.39 -0.21
C VAL A 231 -3.93 17.45 0.19
N ILE A 232 -5.04 17.99 0.70
CA ILE A 232 -6.22 17.24 1.17
C ILE A 232 -7.47 17.81 0.50
N GLY A 233 -8.48 16.97 0.22
CA GLY A 233 -9.80 17.39 -0.24
C GLY A 233 -9.90 17.77 -1.72
N ARG A 234 -8.81 17.65 -2.50
CA ARG A 234 -8.82 17.96 -3.94
C ARG A 234 -8.93 16.72 -4.84
N SER A 235 -8.50 15.57 -4.33
CA SER A 235 -8.47 14.33 -5.09
C SER A 235 -9.73 13.51 -4.85
N ARG A 236 -10.22 12.88 -5.92
CA ARG A 236 -11.31 11.92 -5.84
C ARG A 236 -10.91 10.76 -4.92
N ALA A 237 -11.72 10.48 -3.89
CA ALA A 237 -11.49 9.39 -2.96
C ALA A 237 -12.78 8.90 -2.30
N PRO A 238 -12.83 7.62 -1.87
CA PRO A 238 -11.84 6.58 -2.13
C PRO A 238 -11.83 6.10 -3.60
N ALA A 239 -10.67 5.62 -4.03
CA ALA A 239 -10.48 4.76 -5.20
C ALA A 239 -9.77 3.48 -4.75
N VAL A 240 -9.98 2.37 -5.45
CA VAL A 240 -9.29 1.11 -5.16
C VAL A 240 -7.79 1.29 -5.40
N ALA A 241 -6.97 0.89 -4.43
CA ALA A 241 -5.53 0.94 -4.61
C ALA A 241 -5.11 -0.04 -5.72
N GLN A 242 -4.22 0.40 -6.60
CA GLN A 242 -3.78 -0.40 -7.75
C GLN A 242 -3.22 -1.77 -7.33
N PHE A 243 -2.44 -1.79 -6.24
CA PHE A 243 -1.85 -3.01 -5.66
C PHE A 243 -2.86 -3.87 -4.89
N SER A 244 -4.05 -3.37 -4.53
CA SER A 244 -4.99 -4.15 -3.71
C SER A 244 -5.40 -5.41 -4.46
N SER A 245 -5.13 -6.57 -3.86
CA SER A 245 -5.47 -7.86 -4.45
C SER A 245 -6.95 -7.99 -4.78
N ARG A 246 -7.27 -8.75 -5.83
CA ARG A 246 -8.61 -8.88 -6.42
C ARG A 246 -9.15 -10.27 -6.28
N GLY A 247 -10.47 -10.37 -6.13
CA GLY A 247 -11.19 -11.62 -6.33
C GLY A 247 -11.29 -12.02 -7.81
N PRO A 248 -12.07 -13.08 -8.12
CA PRO A 248 -12.72 -13.98 -7.16
C PRO A 248 -11.70 -14.74 -6.30
N SER A 249 -12.16 -15.34 -5.20
CA SER A 249 -11.33 -16.29 -4.45
C SER A 249 -10.85 -17.41 -5.39
N PHE A 250 -9.57 -17.73 -5.32
CA PHE A 250 -8.94 -18.80 -6.08
C PHE A 250 -9.47 -20.18 -5.66
N THR A 251 -9.71 -20.38 -4.35
CA THR A 251 -10.12 -21.67 -3.79
C THR A 251 -11.63 -21.89 -3.77
N ASN A 252 -12.43 -20.83 -3.62
CA ASN A 252 -13.88 -20.88 -3.61
C ASN A 252 -14.49 -19.62 -4.25
N PRO A 253 -14.66 -19.59 -5.59
CA PRO A 253 -15.18 -18.43 -6.30
C PRO A 253 -16.65 -18.11 -5.98
N SER A 254 -17.39 -19.01 -5.32
CA SER A 254 -18.78 -18.77 -4.90
C SER A 254 -18.91 -17.77 -3.76
N ILE A 255 -17.81 -17.49 -3.03
CA ILE A 255 -17.79 -16.50 -1.95
C ILE A 255 -16.97 -15.30 -2.41
N ILE A 256 -17.62 -14.13 -2.44
CA ILE A 256 -17.00 -12.90 -2.93
C ILE A 256 -15.89 -12.46 -1.97
N LYS A 257 -14.72 -12.13 -2.54
CA LYS A 257 -13.58 -11.53 -1.85
C LYS A 257 -12.98 -10.39 -2.71
N PRO A 258 -12.40 -9.34 -2.11
CA PRO A 258 -12.39 -9.04 -0.67
C PRO A 258 -13.82 -8.77 -0.15
N ASP A 259 -14.01 -8.74 1.17
CA ASP A 259 -15.34 -8.48 1.76
C ASP A 259 -15.67 -6.98 1.71
N MET A 260 -14.67 -6.11 1.83
CA MET A 260 -14.79 -4.65 1.84
C MET A 260 -13.43 -3.99 1.58
N ILE A 261 -13.41 -2.67 1.40
CA ILE A 261 -12.19 -1.86 1.32
C ILE A 261 -12.13 -0.81 2.44
N ALA A 262 -10.92 -0.44 2.85
CA ALA A 262 -10.67 0.62 3.82
C ALA A 262 -9.43 1.44 3.44
N PRO A 263 -9.15 2.59 4.10
CA PRO A 263 -7.96 3.39 3.82
C PRO A 263 -6.67 2.59 4.00
N GLY A 264 -5.91 2.43 2.91
CA GLY A 264 -4.68 1.63 2.89
C GLY A 264 -3.55 2.26 2.08
N VAL A 265 -3.74 3.44 1.51
CA VAL A 265 -2.72 4.13 0.72
C VAL A 265 -2.22 5.35 1.47
N ASN A 266 -0.90 5.43 1.61
CA ASN A 266 -0.17 6.53 2.21
C ASN A 266 -0.67 6.89 3.62
N ILE A 267 -0.83 5.87 4.47
CA ILE A 267 -1.30 5.99 5.86
C ILE A 267 -0.14 6.38 6.76
N ILE A 268 -0.36 7.38 7.62
CA ILE A 268 0.61 7.83 8.62
C ILE A 268 0.38 7.02 9.90
N ALA A 269 1.42 6.37 10.41
CA ALA A 269 1.37 5.60 11.65
C ALA A 269 2.69 5.69 12.42
N ALA A 270 2.68 5.25 13.67
CA ALA A 270 3.85 5.24 14.55
C ALA A 270 5.00 4.42 13.94
N TRP A 271 6.24 4.89 14.14
CA TRP A 271 7.45 4.28 13.60
C TRP A 271 8.51 4.12 14.70
N PRO A 272 9.24 2.99 14.74
CA PRO A 272 10.18 2.73 15.81
C PRO A 272 11.44 3.62 15.69
N GLN A 273 11.88 4.16 16.82
CA GLN A 273 13.02 5.10 16.91
C GLN A 273 14.39 4.49 16.62
N ASN A 274 14.48 3.19 16.41
CA ASN A 274 15.73 2.52 16.03
C ASN A 274 15.87 2.36 14.50
N LEU A 275 14.85 2.71 13.71
CA LEU A 275 14.87 2.61 12.24
C LEU A 275 14.70 3.98 11.58
N GLY A 276 15.36 4.15 10.42
CA GLY A 276 15.08 5.28 9.54
C GLY A 276 13.71 5.18 8.87
N PRO A 277 13.14 6.29 8.36
CA PRO A 277 11.83 6.30 7.70
C PRO A 277 11.77 5.41 6.44
N THR A 278 12.91 5.12 5.81
CA THR A 278 12.98 4.16 4.68
C THR A 278 12.97 2.70 5.13
N GLY A 279 13.22 2.42 6.41
CA GLY A 279 13.49 1.08 6.94
C GLY A 279 14.86 0.50 6.57
N LEU A 280 15.68 1.23 5.80
CA LEU A 280 17.01 0.77 5.40
C LEU A 280 18.04 1.00 6.52
N PRO A 281 19.00 0.08 6.72
CA PRO A 281 20.08 0.25 7.69
C PRO A 281 20.92 1.52 7.47
N GLU A 282 21.08 1.95 6.21
CA GLU A 282 21.86 3.12 5.83
C GLU A 282 21.17 4.46 6.15
N ASP A 283 19.86 4.44 6.44
CA ASP A 283 19.11 5.65 6.78
C ASP A 283 19.23 5.98 8.27
N SER A 284 20.12 6.94 8.56
CA SER A 284 20.39 7.42 9.92
C SER A 284 19.34 8.40 10.46
N ARG A 285 18.35 8.83 9.66
CA ARG A 285 17.27 9.72 10.13
C ARG A 285 16.41 9.00 11.16
N ARG A 286 15.74 9.73 12.05
CA ARG A 286 14.80 9.18 13.03
C ARG A 286 13.51 9.99 13.04
N VAL A 287 12.37 9.30 13.05
CA VAL A 287 11.03 9.89 12.97
C VAL A 287 10.09 9.13 13.88
N ASN A 288 9.15 9.83 14.52
CA ASN A 288 8.10 9.19 15.35
C ASN A 288 7.00 8.53 14.51
N PHE A 289 6.85 8.99 13.26
CA PHE A 289 5.82 8.54 12.35
C PHE A 289 6.41 8.40 10.95
N THR A 290 5.90 7.43 10.20
CA THR A 290 6.17 7.28 8.77
C THR A 290 4.89 7.07 8.00
N VAL A 291 5.00 7.06 6.68
CA VAL A 291 3.91 6.79 5.74
C VAL A 291 4.14 5.45 5.09
N MET A 292 3.12 4.61 5.05
CA MET A 292 3.14 3.32 4.35
C MET A 292 1.84 3.05 3.60
N SER A 293 1.92 2.18 2.60
CA SER A 293 0.79 1.71 1.81
C SER A 293 0.71 0.18 1.83
N GLY A 294 -0.51 -0.34 1.83
CA GLY A 294 -0.80 -1.77 1.78
C GLY A 294 -2.19 -2.09 2.30
N THR A 295 -2.70 -3.25 1.92
CA THR A 295 -3.85 -3.87 2.62
C THR A 295 -3.55 -4.13 4.10
N SER A 296 -2.27 -4.25 4.46
CA SER A 296 -1.75 -4.23 5.83
C SER A 296 -2.06 -2.94 6.60
N MET A 297 -2.30 -1.81 5.92
CA MET A 297 -2.73 -0.56 6.56
C MET A 297 -4.26 -0.45 6.61
N ALA A 298 -4.97 -1.05 5.65
CA ALA A 298 -6.43 -1.11 5.63
C ALA A 298 -7.01 -2.05 6.70
N CYS A 299 -6.39 -3.22 6.88
CA CYS A 299 -6.76 -4.22 7.89
C CYS A 299 -6.95 -3.62 9.32
N PRO A 300 -5.98 -2.90 9.91
CA PRO A 300 -6.14 -2.36 11.26
C PRO A 300 -7.19 -1.25 11.38
N HIS A 301 -7.52 -0.52 10.30
CA HIS A 301 -8.66 0.41 10.32
C HIS A 301 -9.96 -0.35 10.59
N VAL A 302 -10.19 -1.45 9.87
CA VAL A 302 -11.40 -2.27 10.04
C VAL A 302 -11.38 -3.02 11.37
N SER A 303 -10.21 -3.46 11.85
CA SER A 303 -10.10 -4.01 13.21
C SER A 303 -10.52 -3.00 14.29
N GLY A 304 -10.15 -1.73 14.13
CA GLY A 304 -10.61 -0.67 15.03
C GLY A 304 -12.12 -0.44 14.97
N ILE A 305 -12.70 -0.44 13.76
CA ILE A 305 -14.16 -0.37 13.57
C ILE A 305 -14.86 -1.55 14.23
N ALA A 306 -14.38 -2.77 14.00
CA ALA A 306 -14.92 -3.99 14.59
C ALA A 306 -14.86 -3.96 16.13
N ALA A 307 -13.77 -3.46 16.71
CA ALA A 307 -13.65 -3.28 18.15
C ALA A 307 -14.65 -2.27 18.72
N MET A 308 -14.88 -1.15 18.02
CA MET A 308 -15.90 -0.17 18.42
C MET A 308 -17.32 -0.75 18.34
N ILE A 309 -17.62 -1.52 17.30
CA ILE A 309 -18.92 -2.22 17.16
C ILE A 309 -19.08 -3.24 18.27
N HIS A 310 -18.06 -4.05 18.55
CA HIS A 310 -18.08 -5.02 19.65
C HIS A 310 -18.32 -4.33 21.01
N SER A 311 -17.69 -3.18 21.26
CA SER A 311 -17.93 -2.40 22.47
C SER A 311 -19.37 -1.89 22.60
N ALA A 312 -20.01 -1.51 21.49
CA ALA A 312 -21.40 -1.04 21.49
C ALA A 312 -22.41 -2.20 21.53
N HIS A 313 -22.03 -3.35 20.97
CA HIS A 313 -22.86 -4.55 20.89
C HIS A 313 -22.09 -5.80 21.40
N PRO A 314 -21.84 -5.92 22.72
CA PRO A 314 -20.95 -6.96 23.27
C PRO A 314 -21.44 -8.40 23.07
N LYS A 315 -22.70 -8.58 22.67
CA LYS A 315 -23.33 -9.89 22.43
C LYS A 315 -23.31 -10.30 20.97
N TRP A 316 -22.84 -9.45 20.06
CA TRP A 316 -22.81 -9.77 18.64
C TRP A 316 -21.70 -10.78 18.34
N THR A 317 -22.06 -11.73 17.47
CA THR A 317 -21.10 -12.71 16.94
C THR A 317 -20.10 -12.01 16.00
N PRO A 318 -18.96 -12.66 15.71
CA PRO A 318 -18.06 -12.24 14.64
C PRO A 318 -18.78 -12.01 13.29
N ALA A 319 -19.74 -12.87 12.96
CA ALA A 319 -20.52 -12.77 11.72
C ALA A 319 -21.44 -11.54 11.71
N ALA A 320 -22.11 -11.25 12.83
CA ALA A 320 -22.93 -10.05 12.97
C ALA A 320 -22.09 -8.76 12.85
N ILE A 321 -20.90 -8.71 13.46
CA ILE A 321 -19.96 -7.58 13.33
C ILE A 321 -19.53 -7.41 11.86
N LYS A 322 -19.08 -8.49 11.23
CA LYS A 322 -18.69 -8.48 9.80
C LYS A 322 -19.86 -8.02 8.92
N SER A 323 -21.05 -8.54 9.16
CA SER A 323 -22.26 -8.20 8.42
C SER A 323 -22.59 -6.72 8.56
N ALA A 324 -22.58 -6.17 9.77
CA ALA A 324 -22.86 -4.76 10.01
C ALA A 324 -21.93 -3.83 9.23
N ILE A 325 -20.64 -4.15 9.16
CA ILE A 325 -19.66 -3.36 8.40
C ILE A 325 -19.91 -3.49 6.89
N MET A 326 -20.22 -4.69 6.40
CA MET A 326 -20.47 -4.94 4.98
C MET A 326 -21.75 -4.27 4.49
N THR A 327 -22.88 -4.49 5.16
CA THR A 327 -24.21 -4.02 4.70
C THR A 327 -24.38 -2.51 4.77
N THR A 328 -23.48 -1.82 5.47
CA THR A 328 -23.50 -0.37 5.64
C THR A 328 -22.36 0.34 4.90
N ALA A 329 -21.50 -0.40 4.20
CA ALA A 329 -20.42 0.15 3.40
C ALA A 329 -20.94 1.01 2.25
N ASP A 330 -20.17 2.04 1.89
CA ASP A 330 -20.50 2.96 0.80
C ASP A 330 -19.87 2.47 -0.51
N ILE A 331 -20.66 2.43 -1.58
CA ILE A 331 -20.19 2.08 -2.94
C ILE A 331 -19.80 3.31 -3.76
N THR A 332 -19.90 4.49 -3.15
CA THR A 332 -19.61 5.78 -3.77
C THR A 332 -18.42 6.47 -3.11
N ASP A 333 -17.72 7.28 -3.87
CA ASP A 333 -16.73 8.23 -3.36
C ASP A 333 -17.39 9.40 -2.61
N HIS A 334 -16.55 10.27 -2.04
CA HIS A 334 -16.99 11.45 -1.29
C HIS A 334 -17.83 12.47 -2.08
N SER A 335 -17.93 12.32 -3.41
CA SER A 335 -18.70 13.17 -4.31
C SER A 335 -20.01 12.51 -4.76
N GLY A 336 -20.34 11.34 -4.18
CA GLY A 336 -21.53 10.56 -4.51
C GLY A 336 -21.42 9.82 -5.85
N LYS A 337 -20.22 9.72 -6.43
CA LYS A 337 -19.96 9.00 -7.69
C LYS A 337 -19.44 7.59 -7.39
N PRO A 338 -19.51 6.63 -8.33
CA PRO A 338 -19.00 5.29 -8.08
C PRO A 338 -17.52 5.28 -7.66
N ILE A 339 -17.13 4.42 -6.73
CA ILE A 339 -15.70 4.18 -6.42
C ILE A 339 -15.01 3.67 -7.69
N MET A 340 -13.80 4.16 -7.98
CA MET A 340 -13.07 3.80 -9.18
C MET A 340 -12.02 2.72 -8.93
N ASP A 341 -11.74 1.96 -9.96
CA ASP A 341 -10.64 1.02 -10.10
C ASP A 341 -9.88 1.36 -11.39
N GLY A 342 -8.81 2.15 -11.26
CA GLY A 342 -8.18 2.78 -12.42
C GLY A 342 -9.13 3.76 -13.10
N ASP A 343 -9.39 3.54 -14.39
CA ASP A 343 -10.20 4.39 -15.26
C ASP A 343 -11.70 4.01 -15.30
N LYS A 344 -12.09 2.93 -14.63
CA LYS A 344 -13.46 2.40 -14.64
C LYS A 344 -14.08 2.30 -13.23
N PRO A 345 -15.41 2.26 -13.11
CA PRO A 345 -16.06 1.95 -11.84
C PRO A 345 -15.61 0.59 -11.29
N ALA A 346 -15.40 0.51 -9.98
CA ALA A 346 -14.93 -0.69 -9.32
C ALA A 346 -16.01 -1.77 -9.26
N GLY A 347 -15.64 -3.01 -9.59
CA GLY A 347 -16.50 -4.18 -9.45
C GLY A 347 -16.42 -4.83 -8.07
N LEU A 348 -17.33 -5.77 -7.80
CA LEU A 348 -17.41 -6.49 -6.52
C LEU A 348 -16.10 -7.18 -6.12
N PHE A 349 -15.34 -7.73 -7.08
CA PHE A 349 -14.04 -8.36 -6.80
C PHE A 349 -12.90 -7.38 -6.47
N ALA A 350 -13.16 -6.07 -6.51
CA ALA A 350 -12.22 -5.04 -6.11
C ALA A 350 -12.61 -4.39 -4.78
N ILE A 351 -13.90 -4.10 -4.57
CA ILE A 351 -14.39 -3.35 -3.40
C ILE A 351 -15.15 -4.20 -2.38
N GLY A 352 -15.51 -5.44 -2.72
CA GLY A 352 -16.45 -6.22 -1.91
C GLY A 352 -17.77 -5.50 -1.78
N ALA A 353 -18.22 -5.29 -0.54
CA ALA A 353 -19.42 -4.52 -0.21
C ALA A 353 -19.24 -3.00 -0.38
N GLY A 354 -18.01 -2.48 -0.41
CA GLY A 354 -17.72 -1.05 -0.54
C GLY A 354 -16.68 -0.56 0.47
N HIS A 355 -16.56 0.76 0.57
CA HIS A 355 -15.75 1.45 1.56
C HIS A 355 -16.43 1.48 2.92
N VAL A 356 -15.70 1.11 3.96
CA VAL A 356 -16.25 1.03 5.32
C VAL A 356 -16.83 2.37 5.80
N ASN A 357 -18.02 2.32 6.40
CA ASN A 357 -18.68 3.47 7.03
C ASN A 357 -18.91 3.18 8.52
N PRO A 358 -18.02 3.64 9.42
CA PRO A 358 -18.10 3.33 10.84
C PRO A 358 -19.39 3.83 11.50
N GLU A 359 -19.87 5.01 11.12
CA GLU A 359 -21.04 5.64 11.72
C GLU A 359 -22.31 4.86 11.42
N ARG A 360 -22.45 4.34 10.20
CA ARG A 360 -23.61 3.52 9.82
C ARG A 360 -23.50 2.10 10.39
N ALA A 361 -22.29 1.55 10.44
CA ALA A 361 -22.04 0.18 10.90
C ALA A 361 -22.40 -0.04 12.38
N ILE A 362 -22.45 1.01 13.20
CA ILE A 362 -22.87 0.91 14.59
C ILE A 362 -24.36 0.59 14.75
N ASN A 363 -25.21 0.94 13.78
CA ASN A 363 -26.65 0.70 13.80
C ASN A 363 -27.14 0.25 12.40
N PRO A 364 -26.81 -0.98 11.98
CA PRO A 364 -27.09 -1.48 10.62
C PRO A 364 -28.57 -1.81 10.39
N GLY A 365 -29.39 -1.81 11.44
CA GLY A 365 -30.78 -2.27 11.41
C GLY A 365 -30.91 -3.78 11.39
N LEU A 366 -30.35 -4.44 10.36
CA LEU A 366 -30.35 -5.89 10.20
C LEU A 366 -28.92 -6.41 10.03
N VAL A 367 -28.69 -7.63 10.52
CA VAL A 367 -27.44 -8.38 10.33
C VAL A 367 -27.75 -9.77 9.81
N TYR A 368 -26.83 -10.30 9.00
CA TYR A 368 -26.84 -11.68 8.53
C TYR A 368 -25.91 -12.49 9.43
N ASP A 369 -26.49 -13.15 10.43
CA ASP A 369 -25.76 -13.94 11.43
C ASP A 369 -25.68 -15.42 11.01
N THR A 370 -24.72 -16.16 11.56
CA THR A 370 -24.47 -17.58 11.25
C THR A 370 -24.04 -18.40 12.45
#